data_AF-A0A7K5PYQ6-F1
#
_entry.id   AF-A0A7K5PYQ6-F1
#
_cell.length_a   1.000
_cell.length_b   1.000
_cell.length_c   1.000
_cell.angle_alpha   90.00
_cell.angle_beta   90.00
_cell.angle_gamma   90.00
#
_symmetry.space_group_name_H-M   'P 1'
#
loop_
_entity.id
_entity.type
_entity.pdbx_description
1 polymer ?
#
loop_
_entity_poly.entity_id
_entity_poly.type
_entity_poly.pdbx_seq_one_letter_code
_entity_poly.pdbx_strand_id
1 'polypeptide(L)'
;PGLCEGFNIDVGHLRVFQGPPESQFGYRVLQWGGDGDKWLLVGAPLDGNGQGDIYKCSVGLQNSSCAKANLGTRLGGGCDRWMDVNHCCVLMSPLKVCAPLWSQECGTSLFSSGCCVQLNEELQLMGTIAPTAQRCSTYMDIILVLDGSNSIYPWEEVQAFLGNILGRFFIGPGQTQVGVLQYGERLVQEWALGQHPTSQSLLEAARNLTRQEGRETRTAMAIRQACTESFSPAQGGRPGATRLLLVVTDGESHDGDELPAALAECDRQNVTRYAIAVRPLPLIPIPAFPLTKGELLLTPVPPSVSWDGRVTLVGIGDTEALWCLWADKSHPSWQDGILFGMVGAYDWEGGVLEDSQRGHIVPPWEAFQEEFPLELKNHAAYLGYSVSSLQLPRGQRLLVAGAPRFQHKGKVVLFQLDPMGTVTVAQVLMGEQIGSYFGSEVLALDLEGDGDSDLLLVAAPTYLGGQSRETGRVYVYRVGQVRGQGGSCTVWSRPQDSRFGSALGVVPNLSQDGLPGAVVGAPLEDGHRGALYVFHVAPGTLLPQYKQ
;
A
#
# COMPACT_ATOMS: atom_id res chain seq x y z
N PRO A 1 -51.01 20.44 -15.21
CA PRO A 1 -49.91 21.37 -14.90
C PRO A 1 -49.01 20.73 -13.82
N GLY A 2 -48.02 19.95 -14.26
CA GLY A 2 -47.04 19.35 -13.37
C GLY A 2 -46.18 20.43 -12.76
N LEU A 3 -46.11 20.45 -11.42
CA LEU A 3 -45.10 21.21 -10.70
C LEU A 3 -43.74 20.78 -11.27
N CYS A 4 -43.04 21.71 -11.92
CA CYS A 4 -41.63 21.54 -12.22
C CYS A 4 -40.93 21.41 -10.87
N GLU A 5 -40.53 20.19 -10.51
CA GLU A 5 -39.69 19.96 -9.34
C GLU A 5 -38.41 20.78 -9.51
N GLY A 6 -38.13 21.66 -8.56
CA GLY A 6 -37.07 22.66 -8.64
C GLY A 6 -35.68 22.03 -8.77
N PHE A 7 -34.83 22.67 -9.57
CA PHE A 7 -33.38 22.49 -9.55
C PHE A 7 -32.84 23.16 -8.27
N ASN A 8 -32.17 22.41 -7.41
CA ASN A 8 -31.85 22.87 -6.06
C ASN A 8 -30.41 23.41 -5.91
N ILE A 9 -29.57 23.27 -6.95
CA ILE A 9 -28.26 23.92 -7.03
C ILE A 9 -28.34 25.08 -8.03
N ASP A 10 -28.12 26.30 -7.55
CA ASP A 10 -28.07 27.51 -8.39
C ASP A 10 -26.82 27.52 -9.28
N VAL A 11 -27.03 27.38 -10.59
CA VAL A 11 -25.98 27.46 -11.61
C VAL A 11 -25.86 28.85 -12.25
N GLY A 12 -26.78 29.77 -11.94
CA GLY A 12 -26.77 31.14 -12.44
C GLY A 12 -25.87 32.08 -11.63
N HIS A 13 -25.79 31.88 -10.31
CA HIS A 13 -24.98 32.70 -9.39
C HIS A 13 -23.82 31.91 -8.78
N LEU A 14 -22.92 31.48 -9.64
CA LEU A 14 -21.73 30.71 -9.25
C LEU A 14 -20.70 31.59 -8.55
N ARG A 15 -20.03 31.03 -7.53
CA ARG A 15 -18.79 31.59 -7.00
C ARG A 15 -17.63 30.71 -7.43
N VAL A 16 -16.65 31.31 -8.11
CA VAL A 16 -15.48 30.60 -8.62
C VAL A 16 -14.27 31.01 -7.80
N PHE A 17 -13.62 30.02 -7.20
CA PHE A 17 -12.33 30.18 -6.54
C PHE A 17 -11.25 29.72 -7.52
N GLN A 18 -10.24 30.56 -7.75
CA GLN A 18 -9.15 30.27 -8.67
C GLN A 18 -7.83 30.17 -7.91
N GLY A 19 -7.02 29.19 -8.29
CA GLY A 19 -5.64 29.03 -7.85
C GLY A 19 -4.70 28.85 -9.04
N PRO A 20 -3.40 28.67 -8.79
CA PRO A 20 -2.41 28.47 -9.86
C PRO A 20 -2.73 27.21 -10.70
N PRO A 21 -2.77 27.29 -12.05
CA PRO A 21 -3.12 26.15 -12.91
C PRO A 21 -2.16 24.95 -12.76
N GLU A 22 -0.87 25.23 -12.60
CA GLU A 22 0.20 24.24 -12.47
C GLU A 22 0.16 23.46 -11.16
N SER A 23 -0.54 23.97 -10.14
CA SER A 23 -0.56 23.36 -8.81
C SER A 23 -1.61 22.27 -8.61
N GLN A 24 -2.42 22.00 -9.65
CA GLN A 24 -3.61 21.15 -9.55
C GLN A 24 -4.57 21.61 -8.42
N PHE A 25 -4.68 22.93 -8.24
CA PHE A 25 -5.64 23.51 -7.31
C PHE A 25 -7.06 22.96 -7.56
N GLY A 26 -7.68 22.40 -6.52
CA GLY A 26 -9.00 21.78 -6.62
C GLY A 26 -8.98 20.25 -6.69
N TYR A 27 -7.80 19.62 -6.61
CA TYR A 27 -7.67 18.16 -6.64
C TYR A 27 -8.53 17.45 -5.57
N ARG A 28 -8.61 18.02 -4.37
CA ARG A 28 -9.58 17.66 -3.33
C ARG A 28 -10.10 18.92 -2.65
N VAL A 29 -11.37 18.91 -2.28
CA VAL A 29 -12.05 20.04 -1.64
C VAL A 29 -12.80 19.55 -0.40
N LEU A 30 -12.76 20.34 0.67
CA LEU A 30 -13.47 20.05 1.91
C LEU A 30 -14.15 21.31 2.42
N GLN A 31 -15.42 21.19 2.77
CA GLN A 31 -16.14 22.26 3.46
C GLN A 31 -15.77 22.23 4.95
N TRP A 32 -15.47 23.41 5.52
CA TRP A 32 -15.04 23.54 6.91
C TRP A 32 -15.61 24.81 7.56
N GLY A 33 -15.98 24.72 8.84
CA GLY A 33 -16.49 25.85 9.63
C GLY A 33 -17.87 25.61 10.23
N GLY A 34 -18.21 26.38 11.27
CA GLY A 34 -19.47 26.31 12.01
C GLY A 34 -20.45 27.44 11.66
N ASP A 35 -21.27 27.85 12.64
CA ASP A 35 -22.34 28.86 12.49
C ASP A 35 -21.86 30.30 12.20
N GLY A 36 -20.54 30.54 12.16
CA GLY A 36 -19.91 31.84 11.88
C GLY A 36 -19.18 31.88 10.54
N ASP A 37 -17.88 31.62 10.55
CA ASP A 37 -17.05 31.66 9.34
C ASP A 37 -17.03 30.32 8.60
N LYS A 38 -17.57 30.31 7.39
CA LYS A 38 -17.56 29.15 6.48
C LYS A 38 -16.40 29.25 5.49
N TRP A 39 -15.63 28.18 5.41
CA TRP A 39 -14.44 28.07 4.59
C TRP A 39 -14.54 26.88 3.65
N LEU A 40 -13.95 27.03 2.47
CA LEU A 40 -13.59 25.91 1.62
C LEU A 40 -12.09 25.71 1.73
N LEU A 41 -11.68 24.52 2.12
CA LEU A 41 -10.29 24.12 2.10
C LEU A 41 -10.03 23.36 0.80
N VAL A 42 -8.97 23.75 0.09
CA VAL A 42 -8.66 23.26 -1.26
C VAL A 42 -7.24 22.72 -1.30
N GLY A 43 -7.08 21.46 -1.68
CA GLY A 43 -5.77 20.85 -1.93
C GLY A 43 -5.20 21.25 -3.28
N ALA A 44 -3.90 21.51 -3.31
CA ALA A 44 -3.13 21.81 -4.50
C ALA A 44 -1.83 20.97 -4.47
N PRO A 45 -1.89 19.70 -4.89
CA PRO A 45 -0.80 18.73 -4.69
C PRO A 45 0.48 19.05 -5.45
N LEU A 46 0.43 19.86 -6.51
CA LEU A 46 1.63 20.24 -7.29
C LEU A 46 2.11 21.67 -6.99
N ASP A 47 1.59 22.31 -5.95
CA ASP A 47 1.96 23.67 -5.60
C ASP A 47 3.45 23.79 -5.21
N GLY A 48 4.06 24.94 -5.51
CA GLY A 48 5.51 25.16 -5.35
C GLY A 48 6.33 24.33 -6.32
N ASN A 49 7.46 23.77 -5.85
CA ASN A 49 8.29 22.85 -6.65
C ASN A 49 7.77 21.41 -6.54
N GLY A 50 6.45 21.22 -6.67
CA GLY A 50 5.77 19.93 -6.48
C GLY A 50 5.58 19.52 -5.01
N GLN A 51 5.85 20.38 -4.02
CA GLN A 51 5.69 20.08 -2.59
C GLN A 51 4.23 20.04 -2.13
N GLY A 52 3.33 20.63 -2.91
CA GLY A 52 1.92 20.74 -2.57
C GLY A 52 1.63 21.66 -1.38
N ASP A 53 0.41 22.16 -1.34
CA ASP A 53 -0.09 22.92 -0.18
C ASP A 53 -1.63 22.84 -0.12
N ILE A 54 -2.20 23.43 0.93
CA ILE A 54 -3.63 23.67 1.05
C ILE A 54 -3.93 25.17 1.01
N TYR A 55 -5.12 25.49 0.53
CA TYR A 55 -5.64 26.85 0.43
C TYR A 55 -6.92 26.97 1.26
N LYS A 56 -7.05 28.07 2.00
CA LYS A 56 -8.24 28.44 2.77
C LYS A 56 -9.01 29.53 2.02
N CYS A 57 -10.18 29.19 1.51
CA CYS A 57 -11.03 30.06 0.71
C CYS A 57 -12.26 30.51 1.51
N SER A 58 -12.46 31.82 1.64
CA SER A 58 -13.60 32.38 2.39
C SER A 58 -14.90 32.26 1.59
N VAL A 59 -15.93 31.64 2.17
CA VAL A 59 -17.26 31.52 1.55
C VAL A 59 -18.19 32.69 1.94
N GLY A 60 -17.94 33.38 3.05
CA GLY A 60 -18.80 34.47 3.55
C GLY A 60 -18.64 35.83 2.86
N LEU A 61 -17.45 36.15 2.33
CA LEU A 61 -17.14 37.45 1.74
C LEU A 61 -17.57 37.54 0.27
N GLN A 62 -17.91 38.74 -0.21
CA GLN A 62 -18.21 38.95 -1.65
C GLN A 62 -17.00 38.69 -2.56
N ASN A 63 -15.78 38.71 -2.02
CA ASN A 63 -14.58 38.37 -2.76
C ASN A 63 -14.22 36.89 -2.55
N SER A 64 -14.09 36.15 -3.65
CA SER A 64 -13.63 34.75 -3.68
C SER A 64 -12.11 34.65 -3.46
N SER A 65 -11.61 35.13 -2.32
CA SER A 65 -10.19 35.05 -1.99
C SER A 65 -9.82 33.71 -1.34
N CYS A 66 -8.77 33.09 -1.85
CA CYS A 66 -8.11 31.93 -1.25
C CYS A 66 -6.74 32.33 -0.73
N ALA A 67 -6.47 32.04 0.54
CA ALA A 67 -5.17 32.24 1.16
C ALA A 67 -4.43 30.90 1.25
N LYS A 68 -3.19 30.86 0.75
CA LYS A 68 -2.31 29.71 0.89
C LYS A 68 -1.93 29.49 2.36
N ALA A 69 -2.00 28.26 2.85
CA ALA A 69 -1.70 27.95 4.25
C ALA A 69 -0.20 27.96 4.57
N ASN A 70 0.67 27.72 3.58
CA ASN A 70 2.12 27.67 3.70
C ASN A 70 2.58 26.59 4.70
N LEU A 71 1.95 25.41 4.63
CA LEU A 71 2.21 24.32 5.57
C LEU A 71 3.69 23.92 5.59
N GLY A 72 4.35 23.75 4.44
CA GLY A 72 5.76 23.37 4.38
C GLY A 72 6.73 24.31 5.11
N THR A 73 6.40 25.61 5.23
CA THR A 73 7.23 26.56 5.99
C THR A 73 6.91 26.62 7.48
N ARG A 74 5.67 26.27 7.86
CA ARG A 74 5.17 26.38 9.23
C ARG A 74 5.39 25.12 10.06
N LEU A 75 5.52 23.97 9.40
CA LEU A 75 5.55 22.66 10.05
C LEU A 75 6.92 22.29 10.65
N GLY A 76 7.99 23.00 10.27
CA GLY A 76 9.35 23.07 10.84
C GLY A 76 9.96 21.88 11.61
N GLY A 77 9.48 20.65 11.46
CA GLY A 77 9.83 19.54 12.35
C GLY A 77 8.91 18.31 12.36
N GLY A 78 7.71 18.37 11.78
CA GLY A 78 6.81 17.21 11.70
C GLY A 78 7.20 16.19 10.61
N CYS A 79 7.43 16.68 9.38
CA CYS A 79 7.84 15.88 8.21
C CYS A 79 9.04 16.53 7.44
N ASP A 80 9.73 17.51 8.03
CA ASP A 80 10.65 18.45 7.33
C ASP A 80 12.14 18.08 7.30
N ARG A 81 12.54 16.95 7.89
CA ARG A 81 13.87 16.43 7.58
C ARG A 81 13.73 15.52 6.37
N TRP A 82 14.65 15.70 5.43
CA TRP A 82 14.92 14.89 4.23
C TRP A 82 14.27 15.42 2.93
N MET A 83 15.13 15.61 1.92
CA MET A 83 14.96 16.43 0.72
C MET A 83 14.28 15.67 -0.43
N ASP A 84 13.77 16.43 -1.41
CA ASP A 84 13.45 16.04 -2.79
C ASP A 84 12.35 15.00 -3.06
N VAL A 85 11.09 15.35 -2.75
CA VAL A 85 9.95 14.58 -3.30
C VAL A 85 8.77 15.48 -3.66
N ASN A 86 8.08 15.16 -4.76
CA ASN A 86 6.82 15.78 -5.16
C ASN A 86 5.71 15.33 -4.19
N HIS A 87 5.24 16.18 -3.30
CA HIS A 87 4.29 15.85 -2.25
C HIS A 87 2.86 16.26 -2.63
N CYS A 88 2.05 15.27 -2.98
CA CYS A 88 0.62 15.44 -3.17
C CYS A 88 -0.10 15.68 -1.84
N CYS A 89 -0.21 16.92 -1.36
CA CYS A 89 -1.05 17.21 -0.18
C CYS A 89 -2.53 16.89 -0.45
N VAL A 90 -3.06 15.89 0.24
CA VAL A 90 -4.47 15.52 0.24
C VAL A 90 -5.10 15.95 1.56
N LEU A 91 -6.13 16.79 1.47
CA LEU A 91 -6.88 17.30 2.60
C LEU A 91 -7.95 16.30 3.07
N MET A 92 -8.12 16.19 4.39
CA MET A 92 -8.99 15.22 5.06
C MET A 92 -9.77 15.84 6.25
N SER A 93 -10.87 15.19 6.64
CA SER A 93 -11.73 15.59 7.76
C SER A 93 -11.53 14.70 9.00
N PRO A 94 -11.53 15.24 10.24
CA PRO A 94 -11.43 16.65 10.58
C PRO A 94 -9.96 17.11 10.47
N LEU A 95 -9.72 18.14 9.65
CA LEU A 95 -8.48 18.90 9.50
C LEU A 95 -7.18 18.08 9.57
N LYS A 96 -7.09 17.00 8.81
CA LYS A 96 -5.83 16.28 8.61
C LYS A 96 -5.37 16.47 7.18
N VAL A 97 -4.07 16.57 6.96
CA VAL A 97 -3.49 16.73 5.63
C VAL A 97 -2.42 15.66 5.47
N CYS A 98 -2.50 14.87 4.42
CA CYS A 98 -1.54 13.80 4.16
C CYS A 98 -0.73 14.09 2.91
N ALA A 99 0.54 13.71 2.95
CA ALA A 99 1.44 13.66 1.82
C ALA A 99 1.86 12.19 1.64
N PRO A 100 1.14 11.41 0.81
CA PRO A 100 1.35 9.96 0.69
C PRO A 100 2.69 9.63 0.04
N LEU A 101 3.15 10.46 -0.89
CA LEU A 101 4.47 10.30 -1.53
C LEU A 101 5.61 10.88 -0.70
N TRP A 102 5.36 11.23 0.57
CA TRP A 102 6.43 11.61 1.48
C TRP A 102 7.43 10.46 1.57
N SER A 103 8.67 10.78 1.22
CA SER A 103 9.73 9.80 1.13
C SER A 103 10.94 10.23 1.93
N GLN A 104 11.58 9.25 2.54
CA GLN A 104 12.81 9.41 3.29
C GLN A 104 13.95 8.72 2.55
N GLU A 105 15.10 9.39 2.51
CA GLU A 105 16.32 8.78 2.00
C GLU A 105 16.99 7.96 3.11
N CYS A 106 17.21 6.68 2.86
CA CYS A 106 18.02 5.81 3.69
C CYS A 106 19.24 5.33 2.87
N GLY A 107 20.32 6.11 2.93
CA GLY A 107 21.49 5.92 2.08
C GLY A 107 21.25 6.40 0.64
N THR A 108 21.35 5.51 -0.34
CA THR A 108 20.98 5.72 -1.76
C THR A 108 19.54 5.28 -2.08
N SER A 109 18.77 4.83 -1.09
CA SER A 109 17.41 4.31 -1.29
C SER A 109 16.39 5.33 -0.83
N LEU A 110 15.31 5.49 -1.59
CA LEU A 110 14.19 6.38 -1.29
C LEU A 110 13.00 5.52 -0.84
N PHE A 111 12.51 5.71 0.38
CA PHE A 111 11.38 4.98 0.94
C PHE A 111 10.18 5.91 1.09
N SER A 112 9.10 5.67 0.34
CA SER A 112 7.90 6.51 0.34
C SER A 112 6.90 6.15 1.44
N SER A 113 7.26 6.32 2.70
CA SER A 113 6.38 5.87 3.79
C SER A 113 5.13 6.73 4.00
N GLY A 114 5.00 7.90 3.38
CA GLY A 114 3.90 8.84 3.61
C GLY A 114 3.92 9.52 4.97
N CYS A 115 3.35 10.73 5.05
CA CYS A 115 3.26 11.50 6.29
C CYS A 115 1.91 12.23 6.35
N CYS A 116 1.26 12.24 7.50
CA CYS A 116 0.04 13.00 7.74
C CYS A 116 0.24 13.98 8.90
N VAL A 117 -0.42 15.13 8.84
CA VAL A 117 -0.44 16.12 9.91
C VAL A 117 -1.86 16.40 10.33
N GLN A 118 -2.07 16.56 11.63
CA GLN A 118 -3.33 17.01 12.21
C GLN A 118 -3.23 18.51 12.48
N LEU A 119 -4.25 19.25 12.06
CA LEU A 119 -4.33 20.70 12.19
C LEU A 119 -5.53 21.10 13.07
N ASN A 120 -5.42 22.26 13.71
CA ASN A 120 -6.55 22.94 14.36
C ASN A 120 -7.29 23.88 13.37
N GLU A 121 -8.36 24.53 13.83
CA GLU A 121 -9.21 25.43 13.04
C GLU A 121 -8.45 26.61 12.39
N GLU A 122 -7.35 27.03 13.01
CA GLU A 122 -6.43 28.06 12.53
C GLU A 122 -5.33 27.52 11.59
N LEU A 123 -5.39 26.24 11.21
CA LEU A 123 -4.38 25.54 10.40
C LEU A 123 -2.99 25.48 11.06
N GLN A 124 -2.95 25.37 12.39
CA GLN A 124 -1.74 25.15 13.18
C GLN A 124 -1.57 23.65 13.47
N LEU A 125 -0.32 23.19 13.49
CA LEU A 125 0.02 21.80 13.76
C LEU A 125 -0.37 21.38 15.17
N MET A 126 -1.18 20.32 15.27
CA MET A 126 -1.50 19.65 16.53
C MET A 126 -0.68 18.36 16.71
N GLY A 127 -0.32 17.69 15.62
CA GLY A 127 0.45 16.44 15.67
C GLY A 127 0.77 15.88 14.29
N THR A 128 1.67 14.91 14.26
CA THR A 128 2.10 14.20 13.05
C THR A 128 1.78 12.72 13.19
N ILE A 129 1.29 12.11 12.11
CA ILE A 129 0.94 10.70 11.99
C ILE A 129 1.78 10.13 10.84
N ALA A 130 2.78 9.32 11.18
CA ALA A 130 3.65 8.63 10.21
C ALA A 130 3.98 7.22 10.72
N PRO A 131 2.96 6.34 10.83
CA PRO A 131 3.09 5.05 11.52
C PRO A 131 3.99 4.05 10.80
N THR A 132 4.12 4.18 9.48
CA THR A 132 4.96 3.38 8.56
C THR A 132 6.32 4.02 8.31
N ALA A 133 6.64 5.15 8.95
CA ALA A 133 7.96 5.75 8.82
C ALA A 133 8.99 4.81 9.43
N GLN A 134 9.66 4.05 8.56
CA GLN A 134 10.75 3.19 9.00
C GLN A 134 11.84 4.08 9.57
N ARG A 135 12.27 3.83 10.81
CA ARG A 135 13.57 4.35 11.21
C ARG A 135 14.56 3.72 10.25
N CYS A 136 15.25 4.50 9.43
CA CYS A 136 16.30 3.98 8.54
C CYS A 136 17.16 3.05 9.39
N SER A 137 16.99 1.75 9.20
CA SER A 137 17.73 0.75 9.94
C SER A 137 19.18 1.04 9.59
N THR A 138 19.99 1.26 10.62
CA THR A 138 21.38 1.68 10.51
C THR A 138 22.15 0.62 9.77
N TYR A 139 22.11 0.63 8.43
CA TYR A 139 22.88 -0.19 7.50
C TYR A 139 22.82 -1.72 7.72
N MET A 140 22.86 -2.53 6.66
CA MET A 140 22.69 -4.00 6.77
C MET A 140 23.99 -4.74 6.46
N ASP A 141 24.32 -5.75 7.27
CA ASP A 141 25.43 -6.66 7.00
C ASP A 141 24.84 -8.01 6.60
N ILE A 142 25.16 -8.47 5.39
CA ILE A 142 24.70 -9.76 4.87
C ILE A 142 25.90 -10.70 4.73
N ILE A 143 25.84 -11.88 5.34
CA ILE A 143 26.78 -12.97 5.08
C ILE A 143 26.04 -14.05 4.28
N LEU A 144 26.55 -14.37 3.10
CA LEU A 144 26.09 -15.53 2.34
C LEU A 144 26.98 -16.72 2.67
N VAL A 145 26.36 -17.80 3.14
CA VAL A 145 26.99 -19.09 3.36
C VAL A 145 26.65 -19.98 2.18
N LEU A 146 27.63 -20.20 1.31
CA LEU A 146 27.44 -20.79 -0.01
C LEU A 146 27.99 -22.21 -0.08
N ASP A 147 27.13 -23.16 -0.41
CA ASP A 147 27.51 -24.57 -0.59
C ASP A 147 28.37 -24.73 -1.85
N GLY A 148 29.64 -25.04 -1.64
CA GLY A 148 30.65 -25.29 -2.67
C GLY A 148 30.97 -26.78 -2.85
N SER A 149 30.13 -27.67 -2.34
CA SER A 149 30.28 -29.12 -2.47
C SER A 149 30.08 -29.61 -3.91
N ASN A 150 30.42 -30.88 -4.16
CA ASN A 150 30.29 -31.46 -5.49
C ASN A 150 28.84 -31.69 -5.95
N SER A 151 27.87 -31.72 -5.03
CA SER A 151 26.45 -31.96 -5.35
C SER A 151 25.76 -30.72 -5.92
N ILE A 152 26.27 -29.53 -5.62
CA ILE A 152 25.91 -28.27 -6.29
C ILE A 152 26.58 -28.21 -7.68
N TYR A 153 25.81 -28.54 -8.72
CA TYR A 153 26.24 -28.47 -10.12
C TYR A 153 25.03 -28.31 -11.06
N PRO A 154 25.03 -27.42 -12.07
CA PRO A 154 26.17 -26.65 -12.56
C PRO A 154 26.42 -25.36 -11.76
N TRP A 155 27.70 -25.03 -11.55
CA TRP A 155 28.09 -23.86 -10.76
C TRP A 155 27.68 -22.52 -11.37
N GLU A 156 27.59 -22.46 -12.69
CA GLU A 156 27.16 -21.26 -13.43
C GLU A 156 25.75 -20.80 -13.02
N GLU A 157 24.86 -21.73 -12.66
CA GLU A 157 23.52 -21.40 -12.17
C GLU A 157 23.58 -20.73 -10.79
N VAL A 158 24.50 -21.15 -9.94
CA VAL A 158 24.75 -20.51 -8.63
C VAL A 158 25.30 -19.10 -8.82
N GLN A 159 26.25 -18.90 -9.74
CA GLN A 159 26.77 -17.57 -10.06
C GLN A 159 25.69 -16.64 -10.62
N ALA A 160 24.83 -17.14 -11.50
CA ALA A 160 23.70 -16.39 -12.05
C ALA A 160 22.69 -16.02 -10.96
N PHE A 161 22.38 -16.97 -10.07
CA PHE A 161 21.53 -16.77 -8.91
C PHE A 161 22.10 -15.71 -7.95
N LEU A 162 23.39 -15.77 -7.63
CA LEU A 162 24.07 -14.77 -6.81
C LEU A 162 24.00 -13.39 -7.49
N GLY A 163 24.20 -13.31 -8.80
CA GLY A 163 24.04 -12.06 -9.55
C GLY A 163 22.63 -11.48 -9.43
N ASN A 164 21.60 -12.32 -9.51
CA ASN A 164 20.20 -11.90 -9.40
C ASN A 164 19.81 -11.44 -8.00
N ILE A 165 20.35 -12.08 -6.95
CA ILE A 165 20.09 -11.70 -5.56
C ILE A 165 20.88 -10.45 -5.18
N LEU A 166 22.18 -10.46 -5.43
CA LEU A 166 23.08 -9.36 -5.04
C LEU A 166 22.75 -8.08 -5.81
N GLY A 167 22.23 -8.20 -7.04
CA GLY A 167 21.77 -7.07 -7.84
C GLY A 167 20.52 -6.35 -7.31
N ARG A 168 19.79 -6.96 -6.35
CA ARG A 168 18.62 -6.33 -5.71
C ARG A 168 18.99 -5.49 -4.49
N PHE A 169 20.21 -5.62 -3.97
CA PHE A 169 20.66 -4.87 -2.81
C PHE A 169 21.40 -3.58 -3.22
N PHE A 170 21.17 -2.53 -2.45
CA PHE A 170 21.93 -1.28 -2.56
C PHE A 170 23.23 -1.40 -1.75
N ILE A 171 24.32 -1.70 -2.47
CA ILE A 171 25.63 -1.97 -1.87
C ILE A 171 26.39 -0.66 -1.62
N GLY A 172 26.80 -0.44 -0.37
CA GLY A 172 27.55 0.75 0.00
C GLY A 172 28.02 0.75 1.46
N PRO A 173 29.08 1.52 1.79
CA PRO A 173 29.66 1.57 3.14
C PRO A 173 28.69 2.14 4.21
N GLY A 174 27.73 2.96 3.79
CA GLY A 174 26.63 3.47 4.64
C GLY A 174 25.29 2.73 4.46
N GLN A 175 25.28 1.62 3.72
CA GLN A 175 24.08 0.84 3.39
C GLN A 175 24.33 -0.66 3.59
N THR A 176 24.20 -1.49 2.55
CA THR A 176 24.42 -2.92 2.65
C THR A 176 25.87 -3.29 2.37
N GLN A 177 26.46 -4.10 3.25
CA GLN A 177 27.73 -4.79 3.02
C GLN A 177 27.46 -6.27 2.88
N VAL A 178 28.18 -6.93 1.97
CA VAL A 178 28.01 -8.35 1.69
C VAL A 178 29.34 -9.07 1.83
N GLY A 179 29.37 -10.11 2.67
CA GLY A 179 30.46 -11.07 2.77
C GLY A 179 30.01 -12.44 2.24
N VAL A 180 30.93 -13.22 1.71
CA VAL A 180 30.67 -14.59 1.23
C VAL A 180 31.62 -15.57 1.91
N LEU A 181 31.03 -16.61 2.51
CA LEU A 181 31.69 -17.76 3.10
C LEU A 181 31.28 -19.00 2.31
N GLN A 182 32.20 -19.58 1.55
CA GLN A 182 31.97 -20.84 0.86
C GLN A 182 32.29 -22.02 1.79
N TYR A 183 31.49 -23.09 1.73
CA TYR A 183 31.64 -24.26 2.58
C TYR A 183 31.48 -25.59 1.83
N GLY A 184 31.99 -26.66 2.43
CA GLY A 184 31.96 -28.04 1.93
C GLY A 184 32.64 -28.91 2.99
N GLU A 185 33.77 -29.54 2.65
CA GLU A 185 34.65 -30.21 3.62
C GLU A 185 35.44 -29.20 4.48
N ARG A 186 35.78 -28.04 3.91
CA ARG A 186 36.47 -26.91 4.56
C ARG A 186 35.69 -25.61 4.34
N LEU A 187 35.98 -24.61 5.17
CA LEU A 187 35.44 -23.25 5.06
C LEU A 187 36.44 -22.35 4.34
N VAL A 188 35.95 -21.52 3.41
CA VAL A 188 36.73 -20.51 2.70
C VAL A 188 35.98 -19.19 2.75
N GLN A 189 36.58 -18.19 3.41
CA GLN A 189 36.08 -16.81 3.34
C GLN A 189 36.50 -16.22 2.00
N GLU A 190 35.57 -16.15 1.06
CA GLU A 190 35.83 -15.64 -0.30
C GLU A 190 36.06 -14.12 -0.27
N TRP A 191 35.22 -13.41 0.48
CA TRP A 191 35.43 -12.02 0.83
C TRP A 191 34.68 -11.62 2.11
N ALA A 192 35.26 -10.66 2.82
CA ALA A 192 34.71 -10.12 4.06
C ALA A 192 33.71 -8.97 3.81
N LEU A 193 33.00 -8.53 4.86
CA LEU A 193 32.11 -7.38 4.77
C LEU A 193 32.89 -6.12 4.42
N GLY A 194 32.34 -5.31 3.51
CA GLY A 194 32.95 -4.06 3.06
C GLY A 194 34.08 -4.21 2.03
N GLN A 195 34.50 -5.43 1.70
CA GLN A 195 35.56 -5.67 0.70
C GLN A 195 35.13 -5.28 -0.73
N HIS A 196 33.84 -5.43 -1.05
CA HIS A 196 33.22 -4.97 -2.29
C HIS A 196 32.22 -3.85 -1.99
N PRO A 197 32.67 -2.58 -1.93
CA PRO A 197 31.84 -1.46 -1.46
C PRO A 197 30.84 -0.94 -2.51
N THR A 198 30.82 -1.51 -3.73
CA THR A 198 29.90 -1.10 -4.81
C THR A 198 29.24 -2.29 -5.48
N SER A 199 28.00 -2.11 -5.97
CA SER A 199 27.26 -3.16 -6.67
C SER A 199 28.00 -3.71 -7.89
N GLN A 200 28.69 -2.84 -8.64
CA GLN A 200 29.50 -3.30 -9.78
C GLN A 200 30.62 -4.25 -9.32
N SER A 201 31.40 -3.84 -8.32
CA SER A 201 32.51 -4.67 -7.81
C SER A 201 32.03 -6.00 -7.22
N LEU A 202 30.86 -5.99 -6.56
CA LEU A 202 30.28 -7.18 -5.95
C LEU A 202 29.75 -8.15 -7.02
N LEU A 203 29.07 -7.64 -8.05
CA LEU A 203 28.56 -8.47 -9.14
C LEU A 203 29.68 -9.06 -10.00
N GLU A 204 30.77 -8.31 -10.20
CA GLU A 204 31.98 -8.81 -10.87
C GLU A 204 32.65 -9.92 -10.04
N ALA A 205 32.76 -9.75 -8.72
CA ALA A 205 33.28 -10.78 -7.81
C ALA A 205 32.41 -12.04 -7.81
N ALA A 206 31.08 -11.90 -7.76
CA ALA A 206 30.15 -13.03 -7.81
C ALA A 206 30.23 -13.82 -9.13
N ARG A 207 30.44 -13.15 -10.27
CA ARG A 207 30.64 -13.81 -11.57
C ARG A 207 31.94 -14.60 -11.66
N ASN A 208 32.97 -14.15 -10.94
CA ASN A 208 34.29 -14.78 -10.96
C ASN A 208 34.50 -15.78 -9.82
N LEU A 209 33.51 -15.96 -8.94
CA LEU A 209 33.59 -16.85 -7.80
C LEU A 209 33.69 -18.31 -8.27
N THR A 210 34.72 -19.02 -7.85
CA THR A 210 34.96 -20.42 -8.23
C THR A 210 34.48 -21.39 -7.16
N ARG A 211 33.93 -22.53 -7.58
CA ARG A 211 33.53 -23.60 -6.67
C ARG A 211 34.76 -24.20 -5.97
N GLN A 212 34.64 -24.45 -4.67
CA GLN A 212 35.70 -25.02 -3.84
C GLN A 212 35.99 -26.49 -4.14
N GLU A 213 34.93 -27.25 -4.49
CA GLU A 213 34.92 -28.72 -4.63
C GLU A 213 35.15 -29.44 -3.29
N GLY A 214 34.51 -30.60 -3.13
CA GLY A 214 34.56 -31.34 -1.87
C GLY A 214 33.59 -32.51 -1.82
N ARG A 215 33.89 -33.52 -0.99
CA ARG A 215 33.07 -34.73 -0.84
C ARG A 215 32.04 -34.65 0.28
N GLU A 216 32.15 -33.64 1.15
CA GLU A 216 31.25 -33.43 2.27
C GLU A 216 30.59 -32.05 2.18
N THR A 217 29.43 -31.95 2.83
CA THR A 217 28.65 -30.71 2.98
C THR A 217 28.44 -30.48 4.47
N ARG A 218 29.20 -29.55 5.07
CA ARG A 218 29.18 -29.25 6.51
C ARG A 218 28.50 -27.91 6.80
N THR A 219 27.17 -27.90 6.71
CA THR A 219 26.33 -26.70 6.82
C THR A 219 26.29 -26.14 8.23
N ALA A 220 26.23 -26.99 9.27
CA ALA A 220 26.18 -26.52 10.66
C ALA A 220 27.48 -25.81 11.06
N MET A 221 28.62 -26.35 10.63
CA MET A 221 29.93 -25.73 10.80
C MET A 221 29.99 -24.33 10.16
N ALA A 222 29.47 -24.19 8.93
CA ALA A 222 29.49 -22.92 8.20
C ALA A 222 28.58 -21.85 8.84
N ILE A 223 27.38 -22.24 9.28
CA ILE A 223 26.46 -21.34 10.00
C ILE A 223 27.09 -20.84 11.30
N ARG A 224 27.70 -21.76 12.06
CA ARG A 224 28.35 -21.40 13.32
C ARG A 224 29.48 -20.38 13.09
N GLN A 225 30.35 -20.66 12.11
CA GLN A 225 31.46 -19.75 11.74
C GLN A 225 30.95 -18.37 11.34
N ALA A 226 29.90 -18.31 10.52
CA ALA A 226 29.34 -17.04 10.06
C ALA A 226 28.84 -16.19 11.24
N CYS A 227 28.13 -16.82 12.18
CA CYS A 227 27.56 -16.14 13.34
C CYS A 227 28.60 -15.73 14.40
N THR A 228 29.69 -16.47 14.55
CA THR A 228 30.75 -16.14 15.53
C THR A 228 31.81 -15.19 14.97
N GLU A 229 32.20 -15.34 13.70
CA GLU A 229 33.38 -14.66 13.15
C GLU A 229 33.08 -13.76 11.95
N SER A 230 32.25 -14.18 10.98
CA SER A 230 32.04 -13.38 9.75
C SER A 230 31.29 -12.07 9.98
N PHE A 231 30.48 -11.96 11.05
CA PHE A 231 29.88 -10.68 11.49
C PHE A 231 30.75 -9.88 12.48
N SER A 232 31.95 -10.35 12.80
CA SER A 232 32.82 -9.66 13.75
C SER A 232 33.34 -8.34 13.17
N PRO A 233 33.68 -7.35 14.02
CA PRO A 233 34.35 -6.13 13.57
C PRO A 233 35.67 -6.40 12.82
N ALA A 234 36.36 -7.51 13.12
CA ALA A 234 37.57 -7.92 12.42
C ALA A 234 37.31 -8.34 10.96
N GLN A 235 36.10 -8.80 10.65
CA GLN A 235 35.64 -9.17 9.31
C GLN A 235 34.77 -8.08 8.66
N GLY A 236 34.83 -6.85 9.17
CA GLY A 236 34.10 -5.70 8.63
C GLY A 236 32.70 -5.50 9.19
N GLY A 237 32.26 -6.31 10.15
CA GLY A 237 30.93 -6.19 10.77
C GLY A 237 30.76 -4.87 11.53
N ARG A 238 29.64 -4.19 11.29
CA ARG A 238 29.37 -2.85 11.83
C ARG A 238 28.48 -2.91 13.06
N PRO A 239 28.80 -2.15 14.14
CA PRO A 239 27.94 -2.06 15.30
C PRO A 239 26.63 -1.35 14.94
N GLY A 240 25.49 -1.91 15.35
CA GLY A 240 24.17 -1.40 15.03
C GLY A 240 23.61 -1.84 13.68
N ALA A 241 24.39 -2.55 12.85
CA ALA A 241 23.89 -3.10 11.60
C ALA A 241 22.89 -4.25 11.84
N THR A 242 21.84 -4.31 11.01
CA THR A 242 21.01 -5.51 10.93
C THR A 242 21.85 -6.64 10.34
N ARG A 243 21.96 -7.76 11.05
CA ARG A 243 22.77 -8.92 10.64
C ARG A 243 21.89 -9.97 9.97
N LEU A 244 22.17 -10.28 8.71
CA LEU A 244 21.40 -11.21 7.89
C LEU A 244 22.30 -12.34 7.36
N LEU A 245 21.99 -13.58 7.72
CA LEU A 245 22.63 -14.77 7.20
C LEU A 245 21.77 -15.41 6.11
N LEU A 246 22.31 -15.57 4.91
CA LEU A 246 21.67 -16.30 3.81
C LEU A 246 22.43 -17.59 3.55
N VAL A 247 21.82 -18.73 3.87
CA VAL A 247 22.39 -20.06 3.61
C VAL A 247 21.93 -20.53 2.25
N VAL A 248 22.84 -20.90 1.36
CA VAL A 248 22.55 -21.43 0.03
C VAL A 248 23.09 -22.86 -0.01
N THR A 249 22.22 -23.84 -0.28
CA THR A 249 22.55 -25.29 -0.24
C THR A 249 21.61 -26.08 -1.14
N ASP A 250 21.93 -27.34 -1.45
CA ASP A 250 21.02 -28.25 -2.18
C ASP A 250 20.19 -29.16 -1.25
N GLY A 251 20.48 -29.14 0.06
CA GLY A 251 19.59 -29.62 1.11
C GLY A 251 20.10 -30.76 1.99
N GLU A 252 21.25 -31.37 1.69
CA GLU A 252 21.81 -32.47 2.50
C GLU A 252 23.08 -32.05 3.24
N SER A 253 23.07 -32.11 4.58
CA SER A 253 24.23 -31.82 5.42
C SER A 253 24.75 -33.06 6.14
N HIS A 254 26.07 -33.25 6.12
CA HIS A 254 26.77 -34.34 6.79
C HIS A 254 26.98 -34.09 8.30
N ASP A 255 26.78 -32.84 8.76
CA ASP A 255 26.86 -32.41 10.15
C ASP A 255 25.49 -31.91 10.69
N GLY A 256 24.39 -32.41 10.11
CA GLY A 256 23.03 -31.95 10.45
C GLY A 256 22.66 -32.04 11.93
N ASP A 257 23.22 -33.02 12.66
CA ASP A 257 23.01 -33.18 14.11
C ASP A 257 23.55 -32.01 14.94
N GLU A 258 24.52 -31.25 14.42
CA GLU A 258 25.12 -30.09 15.09
C GLU A 258 24.38 -28.77 14.80
N LEU A 259 23.42 -28.79 13.87
CA LEU A 259 22.69 -27.61 13.43
C LEU A 259 21.96 -26.87 14.58
N PRO A 260 21.31 -27.54 15.56
CA PRO A 260 20.67 -26.85 16.68
C PRO A 260 21.64 -25.98 17.49
N ALA A 261 22.87 -26.45 17.69
CA ALA A 261 23.89 -25.69 18.42
C ALA A 261 24.39 -24.48 17.62
N ALA A 262 24.52 -24.62 16.29
CA ALA A 262 24.89 -23.52 15.40
C ALA A 262 23.81 -22.43 15.38
N LEU A 263 22.53 -22.82 15.31
CA LEU A 263 21.39 -21.89 15.32
C LEU A 263 21.30 -21.12 16.64
N ALA A 264 21.50 -21.78 17.77
CA ALA A 264 21.51 -21.15 19.09
C ALA A 264 22.60 -20.07 19.23
N GLU A 265 23.74 -20.25 18.57
CA GLU A 265 24.80 -19.22 18.54
C GLU A 265 24.40 -18.01 17.72
N CYS A 266 23.73 -18.21 16.59
CA CYS A 266 23.19 -17.11 15.80
C CYS A 266 22.09 -16.32 16.54
N ASP A 267 21.26 -16.99 17.34
CA ASP A 267 20.25 -16.34 18.19
C ASP A 267 20.89 -15.46 19.26
N ARG A 268 21.94 -15.95 19.93
CA ARG A 268 22.73 -15.17 20.88
C ARG A 268 23.33 -13.90 20.26
N GLN A 269 23.65 -13.93 18.98
CA GLN A 269 24.27 -12.83 18.23
C GLN A 269 23.25 -11.93 17.51
N ASN A 270 21.95 -12.17 17.71
CA ASN A 270 20.83 -11.48 17.06
C ASN A 270 20.95 -11.45 15.52
N VAL A 271 21.28 -12.59 14.94
CA VAL A 271 21.42 -12.78 13.49
C VAL A 271 20.13 -13.36 12.93
N THR A 272 19.49 -12.61 12.02
CA THR A 272 18.35 -13.09 11.22
C THR A 272 18.86 -14.04 10.15
N ARG A 273 18.18 -15.16 9.92
CA ARG A 273 18.67 -16.23 9.05
C ARG A 273 17.61 -16.69 8.07
N TYR A 274 18.03 -16.98 6.84
CA TYR A 274 17.20 -17.66 5.86
C TYR A 274 18.00 -18.72 5.10
N ALA A 275 17.32 -19.75 4.63
CA ALA A 275 17.90 -20.79 3.79
C ALA A 275 17.31 -20.74 2.38
N ILE A 276 18.13 -21.04 1.40
CA ILE A 276 17.81 -21.09 -0.02
C ILE A 276 18.28 -22.43 -0.56
N ALA A 277 17.34 -23.21 -1.08
CA ALA A 277 17.62 -24.47 -1.73
C ALA A 277 17.89 -24.28 -3.22
N VAL A 278 19.01 -24.80 -3.73
CA VAL A 278 19.39 -24.78 -5.15
C VAL A 278 19.46 -26.23 -5.63
N ARG A 279 18.52 -26.65 -6.49
CA ARG A 279 18.49 -28.02 -7.04
C ARG A 279 18.55 -28.01 -8.58
N PRO A 280 19.47 -28.78 -9.19
CA PRO A 280 19.45 -29.09 -10.62
C PRO A 280 18.51 -30.29 -10.89
N LEU A 281 17.55 -30.15 -11.80
CA LEU A 281 16.62 -31.23 -12.18
C LEU A 281 17.29 -32.26 -13.12
N PRO A 282 17.08 -33.59 -12.92
CA PRO A 282 17.07 -34.55 -14.02
C PRO A 282 15.65 -35.05 -14.35
N LEU A 283 15.48 -35.39 -15.63
CA LEU A 283 14.25 -35.74 -16.35
C LEU A 283 13.51 -36.99 -15.82
N ILE A 284 12.41 -36.83 -15.07
CA ILE A 284 11.29 -37.79 -14.94
C ILE A 284 9.97 -36.97 -14.83
N PRO A 285 8.88 -37.34 -15.52
CA PRO A 285 7.66 -36.53 -15.55
C PRO A 285 6.86 -36.66 -14.24
N ILE A 286 6.65 -35.52 -13.57
CA ILE A 286 5.63 -35.33 -12.52
C ILE A 286 4.53 -34.44 -13.13
N PRO A 287 3.23 -34.64 -12.80
CA PRO A 287 2.12 -33.99 -13.50
C PRO A 287 2.17 -32.47 -13.40
N ALA A 288 1.77 -31.82 -14.49
CA ALA A 288 1.97 -30.41 -14.78
C ALA A 288 1.53 -29.44 -13.67
N PHE A 289 2.45 -28.57 -13.26
CA PHE A 289 2.16 -27.18 -12.87
C PHE A 289 3.18 -26.27 -13.56
N PRO A 290 2.76 -25.16 -14.20
CA PRO A 290 3.65 -24.32 -14.98
C PRO A 290 4.37 -23.33 -14.07
N LEU A 291 5.64 -23.61 -13.76
CA LEU A 291 6.57 -22.58 -13.26
C LEU A 291 7.10 -21.81 -14.48
N THR A 292 6.64 -20.57 -14.67
CA THR A 292 7.29 -19.62 -15.57
C THR A 292 8.61 -19.15 -14.93
N LYS A 293 9.63 -19.00 -15.76
CA LYS A 293 11.00 -18.56 -15.41
C LYS A 293 11.02 -17.43 -14.36
N GLY A 294 11.73 -17.69 -13.26
CA GLY A 294 12.30 -16.67 -12.38
C GLY A 294 11.51 -16.35 -11.11
N GLU A 295 11.39 -17.30 -10.18
CA GLU A 295 10.88 -17.05 -8.83
C GLU A 295 11.68 -17.84 -7.78
N LEU A 296 11.88 -17.24 -6.60
CA LEU A 296 12.66 -17.76 -5.47
C LEU A 296 11.78 -17.70 -4.20
N LEU A 297 11.85 -18.70 -3.29
CA LEU A 297 11.07 -18.82 -2.02
C LEU A 297 11.98 -19.15 -0.74
N LEU A 298 11.91 -18.43 0.43
CA LEU A 298 12.78 -18.35 1.68
C LEU A 298 11.90 -18.62 2.92
N THR A 299 12.22 -19.53 3.83
CA THR A 299 11.46 -19.66 5.11
C THR A 299 12.29 -19.24 6.28
N PRO A 300 11.64 -18.74 7.36
CA PRO A 300 12.22 -18.80 8.69
C PRO A 300 12.31 -20.27 9.16
N VAL A 301 13.39 -20.64 9.86
CA VAL A 301 13.57 -21.98 10.45
C VAL A 301 13.14 -21.96 11.92
N PRO A 302 12.01 -22.58 12.32
CA PRO A 302 11.66 -22.75 13.73
C PRO A 302 12.33 -23.98 14.37
N PRO A 303 12.38 -24.06 15.72
CA PRO A 303 13.24 -25.01 16.45
C PRO A 303 12.85 -26.49 16.37
N SER A 304 11.76 -26.87 15.69
CA SER A 304 11.21 -28.22 15.79
C SER A 304 10.28 -28.60 14.62
N VAL A 305 10.78 -28.81 13.40
CA VAL A 305 10.04 -29.54 12.35
C VAL A 305 11.00 -30.30 11.41
N SER A 306 10.63 -31.54 11.10
CA SER A 306 11.22 -32.44 10.11
C SER A 306 11.01 -31.95 8.68
N TRP A 307 12.04 -32.09 7.84
CA TRP A 307 12.05 -31.71 6.43
C TRP A 307 10.96 -32.41 5.60
N ASP A 308 9.80 -31.79 5.47
CA ASP A 308 8.80 -32.12 4.45
C ASP A 308 8.42 -30.85 3.65
N GLY A 309 9.40 -30.38 2.88
CA GLY A 309 9.19 -29.90 1.51
C GLY A 309 8.39 -28.62 1.22
N ARG A 310 8.23 -27.63 2.12
CA ARG A 310 7.61 -26.34 1.76
C ARG A 310 8.22 -25.13 2.46
N VAL A 311 8.65 -24.15 1.66
CA VAL A 311 9.34 -22.94 2.11
C VAL A 311 9.08 -21.76 1.14
N THR A 312 8.74 -20.52 1.63
CA THR A 312 8.19 -19.31 0.93
C THR A 312 8.84 -17.95 1.29
N LEU A 313 9.49 -17.18 0.38
CA LEU A 313 10.28 -15.96 0.76
C LEU A 313 9.37 -14.75 0.84
N VAL A 314 9.56 -13.99 1.91
CA VAL A 314 9.15 -12.59 2.05
C VAL A 314 10.34 -11.71 1.68
N GLY A 315 10.15 -10.77 0.75
CA GLY A 315 11.17 -9.78 0.40
C GLY A 315 11.42 -8.85 1.59
N ILE A 316 12.68 -8.69 1.99
CA ILE A 316 13.07 -7.59 2.89
C ILE A 316 13.35 -6.40 1.98
N GLY A 317 12.27 -5.68 1.74
CA GLY A 317 12.16 -4.51 0.90
C GLY A 317 10.73 -4.03 1.06
N ASP A 318 10.34 -3.76 2.30
CA ASP A 318 9.11 -3.05 2.63
C ASP A 318 9.26 -1.64 2.07
N THR A 319 9.16 -1.47 0.75
CA THR A 319 8.66 -0.23 0.19
C THR A 319 7.18 -0.20 0.55
N GLU A 320 6.91 0.12 1.80
CA GLU A 320 5.62 0.58 2.28
C GLU A 320 5.37 1.92 1.60
N ALA A 321 5.09 1.93 0.29
CA ALA A 321 4.61 3.13 -0.36
C ALA A 321 3.19 3.35 0.16
N LEU A 322 3.01 4.20 1.16
CA LEU A 322 1.67 4.65 1.51
C LEU A 322 1.13 5.42 0.31
N TRP A 323 0.21 4.83 -0.46
CA TRP A 323 -0.81 5.66 -1.08
C TRP A 323 -1.98 5.71 -0.13
N CYS A 324 -2.07 6.81 0.61
CA CYS A 324 -3.25 7.09 1.41
C CYS A 324 -4.36 7.61 0.49
N LEU A 325 -5.40 6.81 0.32
CA LEU A 325 -6.73 7.26 -0.04
C LEU A 325 -7.66 6.83 1.11
N TRP A 326 -8.55 7.73 1.52
CA TRP A 326 -9.09 7.81 2.88
C TRP A 326 -10.58 7.45 2.96
N ALA A 327 -11.01 6.97 4.14
CA ALA A 327 -12.38 6.58 4.49
C ALA A 327 -13.08 7.69 5.25
N ASP A 328 -14.01 8.37 4.56
CA ASP A 328 -14.84 9.43 5.14
C ASP A 328 -15.56 9.02 6.44
N LYS A 329 -15.70 10.01 7.32
CA LYS A 329 -16.51 9.97 8.54
C LYS A 329 -17.97 10.15 8.15
N SER A 330 -18.74 9.06 8.22
CA SER A 330 -20.21 9.16 8.20
C SER A 330 -20.83 9.44 9.58
N HIS A 331 -20.09 9.56 10.70
CA HIS A 331 -20.75 9.92 11.98
C HIS A 331 -19.87 10.66 13.03
N PRO A 332 -20.41 11.66 13.78
CA PRO A 332 -19.66 12.43 14.79
C PRO A 332 -19.51 11.75 16.17
N SER A 333 -20.07 10.56 16.38
CA SER A 333 -20.34 10.06 17.74
C SER A 333 -19.32 9.07 18.33
N TRP A 334 -18.18 8.80 17.67
CA TRP A 334 -17.22 7.80 18.17
C TRP A 334 -15.77 8.29 18.15
N GLN A 335 -15.05 7.95 19.23
CA GLN A 335 -13.61 8.16 19.45
C GLN A 335 -12.74 7.12 18.70
N ASP A 336 -13.29 6.46 17.68
CA ASP A 336 -12.67 5.29 17.05
C ASP A 336 -11.80 5.67 15.84
N GLY A 337 -10.76 4.87 15.60
CA GLY A 337 -9.61 5.21 14.78
C GLY A 337 -9.86 5.55 13.31
N ILE A 338 -8.81 6.08 12.70
CA ILE A 338 -8.69 6.41 11.28
C ILE A 338 -8.24 5.18 10.51
N LEU A 339 -8.90 4.86 9.40
CA LEU A 339 -8.40 3.85 8.46
C LEU A 339 -7.59 4.51 7.34
N PHE A 340 -6.37 4.02 7.14
CA PHE A 340 -5.46 4.40 6.07
C PHE A 340 -5.32 3.25 5.08
N GLY A 341 -5.22 3.59 3.79
CA GLY A 341 -4.77 2.66 2.76
C GLY A 341 -3.23 2.63 2.65
N MET A 342 -2.68 1.43 2.42
CA MET A 342 -1.25 1.19 2.25
C MET A 342 -0.95 0.52 0.90
N VAL A 343 -1.30 1.18 -0.20
CA VAL A 343 -1.30 0.57 -1.55
C VAL A 343 0.02 -0.08 -1.98
N GLY A 344 1.17 0.48 -1.61
CA GLY A 344 2.48 -0.07 -1.96
C GLY A 344 2.96 -1.20 -1.05
N ALA A 345 2.27 -1.46 0.07
CA ALA A 345 2.65 -2.52 0.99
C ALA A 345 2.67 -3.88 0.28
N TYR A 346 3.58 -4.74 0.73
CA TYR A 346 3.69 -6.13 0.26
C TYR A 346 3.84 -6.27 -1.26
N ASP A 347 4.73 -5.46 -1.86
CA ASP A 347 4.98 -5.40 -3.31
C ASP A 347 3.74 -4.97 -4.12
N TRP A 348 3.13 -3.86 -3.69
CA TRP A 348 1.94 -3.26 -4.30
C TRP A 348 0.67 -4.11 -4.28
N GLU A 349 0.66 -5.22 -3.54
CA GLU A 349 -0.58 -5.91 -3.24
C GLU A 349 -1.49 -5.05 -2.37
N GLY A 350 -0.89 -4.26 -1.50
CA GLY A 350 -1.54 -3.24 -0.70
C GLY A 350 -2.05 -3.76 0.63
N GLY A 351 -2.65 -2.87 1.40
CA GLY A 351 -3.10 -3.15 2.75
C GLY A 351 -3.83 -1.97 3.37
N VAL A 352 -4.14 -2.09 4.65
CA VAL A 352 -4.80 -1.05 5.43
C VAL A 352 -4.13 -0.88 6.78
N LEU A 353 -4.27 0.29 7.39
CA LEU A 353 -3.75 0.58 8.72
C LEU A 353 -4.81 1.34 9.51
N GLU A 354 -5.14 0.88 10.71
CA GLU A 354 -6.02 1.63 11.62
C GLU A 354 -5.19 2.38 12.66
N ASP A 355 -5.40 3.69 12.77
CA ASP A 355 -4.76 4.56 13.76
C ASP A 355 -5.80 5.06 14.76
N SER A 356 -5.66 4.67 16.02
CA SER A 356 -6.60 5.02 17.09
C SER A 356 -5.87 5.52 18.34
N GLN A 357 -6.62 6.00 19.34
CA GLN A 357 -6.03 6.33 20.65
C GLN A 357 -5.37 5.12 21.34
N ARG A 358 -5.71 3.88 20.92
CA ARG A 358 -5.11 2.65 21.44
C ARG A 358 -3.81 2.26 20.75
N GLY A 359 -3.39 3.02 19.73
CA GLY A 359 -2.23 2.76 18.90
C GLY A 359 -2.59 2.46 17.45
N HIS A 360 -1.56 2.05 16.70
CA HIS A 360 -1.68 1.69 15.29
C HIS A 360 -1.82 0.17 15.15
N ILE A 361 -2.74 -0.27 14.29
CA ILE A 361 -2.96 -1.66 13.95
C ILE A 361 -2.67 -1.81 12.46
N VAL A 362 -1.67 -2.63 12.15
CA VAL A 362 -1.27 -2.97 10.78
C VAL A 362 -1.50 -4.47 10.61
N PRO A 363 -2.59 -4.89 9.96
CA PRO A 363 -2.79 -6.29 9.65
C PRO A 363 -1.64 -6.83 8.80
N PRO A 364 -1.10 -8.01 9.14
CA PRO A 364 -0.12 -8.67 8.29
C PRO A 364 -0.78 -9.09 6.97
N TRP A 365 0.00 -9.26 5.90
CA TRP A 365 -0.50 -9.69 4.60
C TRP A 365 -1.35 -10.96 4.67
N GLU A 366 -0.95 -11.92 5.51
CA GLU A 366 -1.61 -13.21 5.71
C GLU A 366 -3.08 -13.05 6.10
N ALA A 367 -3.45 -11.93 6.74
CA ALA A 367 -4.82 -11.62 7.12
C ALA A 367 -5.77 -11.44 5.91
N PHE A 368 -5.22 -11.17 4.72
CA PHE A 368 -5.96 -11.03 3.46
C PHE A 368 -5.66 -12.16 2.46
N GLN A 369 -4.86 -13.16 2.81
CA GLN A 369 -4.36 -14.18 1.88
C GLN A 369 -5.47 -15.03 1.22
N GLU A 370 -6.57 -15.28 1.91
CA GLU A 370 -7.73 -15.99 1.33
C GLU A 370 -8.33 -15.22 0.15
N GLU A 371 -8.27 -13.89 0.22
CA GLU A 371 -8.83 -12.98 -0.78
C GLU A 371 -7.82 -12.57 -1.85
N PHE A 372 -6.53 -12.60 -1.51
CA PHE A 372 -5.43 -12.26 -2.38
C PHE A 372 -4.43 -13.42 -2.38
N PRO A 373 -4.70 -14.45 -3.20
CA PRO A 373 -3.94 -15.69 -3.15
C PRO A 373 -2.52 -15.49 -3.68
N LEU A 374 -1.58 -16.30 -3.19
CA LEU A 374 -0.14 -16.10 -3.42
C LEU A 374 0.24 -16.18 -4.90
N GLU A 375 -0.52 -16.92 -5.70
CA GLU A 375 -0.35 -17.04 -7.16
C GLU A 375 -0.58 -15.71 -7.90
N LEU A 376 -1.22 -14.73 -7.26
CA LEU A 376 -1.52 -13.42 -7.83
C LEU A 376 -0.68 -12.29 -7.22
N LYS A 377 0.26 -12.60 -6.32
CA LYS A 377 1.04 -11.63 -5.52
C LYS A 377 1.87 -10.63 -6.34
N ASN A 378 2.15 -10.92 -7.61
CA ASN A 378 2.93 -10.03 -8.49
C ASN A 378 2.05 -9.15 -9.40
N HIS A 379 0.73 -9.11 -9.18
CA HIS A 379 -0.20 -8.38 -10.04
C HIS A 379 -0.45 -6.94 -9.56
N ALA A 380 0.08 -6.56 -8.39
CA ALA A 380 -0.02 -5.22 -7.82
C ALA A 380 -1.49 -4.81 -7.65
N ALA A 381 -2.21 -5.53 -6.80
CA ALA A 381 -3.65 -5.38 -6.62
C ALA A 381 -4.12 -4.00 -6.13
N TYR A 382 -3.24 -3.26 -5.45
CA TYR A 382 -3.48 -1.93 -4.90
C TYR A 382 -4.57 -1.89 -3.81
N LEU A 383 -4.62 -2.88 -2.92
CA LEU A 383 -5.53 -2.86 -1.79
C LEU A 383 -5.29 -1.62 -0.91
N GLY A 384 -6.38 -0.96 -0.52
CA GLY A 384 -6.33 0.31 0.20
C GLY A 384 -6.27 1.53 -0.72
N TYR A 385 -6.38 1.36 -2.04
CA TYR A 385 -6.50 2.49 -2.96
C TYR A 385 -7.77 3.31 -2.71
N SER A 386 -8.80 2.72 -2.17
CA SER A 386 -9.90 3.49 -1.58
C SER A 386 -10.25 2.82 -0.28
N VAL A 387 -10.66 3.60 0.71
CA VAL A 387 -11.17 3.05 1.97
C VAL A 387 -12.46 3.75 2.34
N SER A 388 -13.35 3.08 3.07
CA SER A 388 -14.57 3.65 3.65
C SER A 388 -14.94 2.86 4.91
N SER A 389 -15.99 3.27 5.61
CA SER A 389 -16.58 2.47 6.67
C SER A 389 -18.10 2.51 6.62
N LEU A 390 -18.71 1.36 6.84
CA LEU A 390 -20.15 1.18 6.97
C LEU A 390 -20.50 1.03 8.44
N GLN A 391 -21.47 1.81 8.88
CA GLN A 391 -22.13 1.61 10.16
C GLN A 391 -23.29 0.63 9.97
N LEU A 392 -23.35 -0.40 10.79
CA LEU A 392 -24.42 -1.40 10.77
C LEU A 392 -25.28 -1.29 12.04
N PRO A 393 -26.52 -1.78 11.97
CA PRO A 393 -27.40 -1.84 13.12
C PRO A 393 -26.74 -2.51 14.32
N ARG A 394 -27.09 -2.02 15.52
CA ARG A 394 -26.50 -2.43 16.82
C ARG A 394 -25.05 -2.00 17.02
N GLY A 395 -24.59 -0.99 16.28
CA GLY A 395 -23.28 -0.38 16.48
C GLY A 395 -22.11 -1.19 15.90
N GLN A 396 -22.39 -2.17 15.03
CA GLN A 396 -21.31 -2.91 14.34
C GLN A 396 -20.71 -2.05 13.23
N ARG A 397 -19.41 -2.18 12.99
CA ARG A 397 -18.70 -1.45 11.94
C ARG A 397 -18.10 -2.43 10.94
N LEU A 398 -18.25 -2.15 9.65
CA LEU A 398 -17.46 -2.80 8.60
C LEU A 398 -16.54 -1.77 7.96
N LEU A 399 -15.28 -2.13 7.85
CA LEU A 399 -14.30 -1.39 7.07
C LEU A 399 -14.39 -1.84 5.62
N VAL A 400 -14.17 -0.92 4.70
CA VAL A 400 -14.21 -1.15 3.25
C VAL A 400 -12.86 -0.77 2.68
N ALA A 401 -12.29 -1.63 1.85
CA ALA A 401 -11.05 -1.33 1.11
C ALA A 401 -11.16 -1.77 -0.36
N GLY A 402 -10.84 -0.86 -1.27
CA GLY A 402 -10.77 -1.09 -2.70
C GLY A 402 -9.37 -1.49 -3.17
N ALA A 403 -9.33 -2.40 -4.14
CA ALA A 403 -8.16 -2.93 -4.82
C ALA A 403 -8.40 -2.90 -6.34
N PRO A 404 -8.37 -1.71 -6.97
CA PRO A 404 -8.90 -1.53 -8.32
C PRO A 404 -8.05 -2.17 -9.43
N ARG A 405 -6.84 -2.66 -9.10
CA ARG A 405 -5.98 -3.40 -10.03
C ARG A 405 -6.02 -4.90 -9.86
N PHE A 406 -6.71 -5.43 -8.85
CA PHE A 406 -6.84 -6.87 -8.63
C PHE A 406 -7.34 -7.59 -9.90
N GLN A 407 -6.55 -8.56 -10.38
CA GLN A 407 -6.80 -9.28 -11.65
C GLN A 407 -7.10 -8.36 -12.85
N HIS A 408 -6.58 -7.13 -12.81
CA HIS A 408 -6.88 -6.04 -13.73
C HIS A 408 -8.36 -5.65 -13.85
N LYS A 409 -9.27 -6.20 -13.04
CA LYS A 409 -10.71 -5.88 -13.06
C LYS A 409 -11.13 -4.99 -11.90
N GLY A 410 -10.46 -5.15 -10.76
CA GLY A 410 -10.78 -4.48 -9.52
C GLY A 410 -11.59 -5.34 -8.56
N LYS A 411 -11.44 -5.05 -7.27
CA LYS A 411 -12.06 -5.77 -6.15
C LYS A 411 -12.34 -4.79 -5.01
N VAL A 412 -13.38 -5.03 -4.21
CA VAL A 412 -13.63 -4.33 -2.95
C VAL A 412 -13.87 -5.36 -1.86
N VAL A 413 -13.24 -5.18 -0.71
CA VAL A 413 -13.32 -6.08 0.44
C VAL A 413 -13.99 -5.33 1.59
N LEU A 414 -15.00 -5.95 2.18
CA LEU A 414 -15.66 -5.48 3.40
C LEU A 414 -15.26 -6.42 4.54
N PHE A 415 -14.70 -5.87 5.61
CA PHE A 415 -14.12 -6.67 6.69
C PHE A 415 -14.30 -6.01 8.06
N GLN A 416 -14.21 -6.82 9.10
CA GLN A 416 -14.01 -6.37 10.46
C GLN A 416 -12.53 -6.44 10.82
N LEU A 417 -12.06 -5.46 11.55
CA LEU A 417 -10.73 -5.45 12.13
C LEU A 417 -10.89 -5.42 13.65
N ASP A 418 -10.33 -6.42 14.33
CA ASP A 418 -10.34 -6.44 15.79
C ASP A 418 -9.10 -5.72 16.37
N PRO A 419 -9.11 -5.39 17.68
CA PRO A 419 -7.97 -4.73 18.32
C PRO A 419 -6.67 -5.56 18.37
N MET A 420 -6.73 -6.87 18.08
CA MET A 420 -5.54 -7.75 17.99
C MET A 420 -4.95 -7.78 16.58
N GLY A 421 -5.58 -7.13 15.60
CA GLY A 421 -5.16 -7.13 14.20
C GLY A 421 -5.75 -8.27 13.37
N THR A 422 -6.71 -9.03 13.91
CA THR A 422 -7.40 -10.08 13.16
C THR A 422 -8.38 -9.45 12.18
N VAL A 423 -8.24 -9.80 10.92
CA VAL A 423 -9.16 -9.42 9.85
C VAL A 423 -10.19 -10.54 9.67
N THR A 424 -11.47 -10.19 9.72
CA THR A 424 -12.57 -11.10 9.35
C THR A 424 -13.28 -10.52 8.15
N VAL A 425 -13.07 -11.13 6.98
CA VAL A 425 -13.73 -10.71 5.74
C VAL A 425 -15.21 -11.06 5.81
N ALA A 426 -16.06 -10.03 5.78
CA ALA A 426 -17.50 -10.19 5.77
C ALA A 426 -18.02 -10.44 4.35
N GLN A 427 -17.41 -9.76 3.36
CA GLN A 427 -17.90 -9.78 1.99
C GLN A 427 -16.87 -9.28 0.99
N VAL A 428 -17.00 -9.75 -0.25
CA VAL A 428 -16.16 -9.36 -1.39
C VAL A 428 -17.03 -8.98 -2.57
N LEU A 429 -16.65 -7.91 -3.26
CA LEU A 429 -17.25 -7.43 -4.49
C LEU A 429 -16.20 -7.46 -5.61
N MET A 430 -16.56 -8.01 -6.76
CA MET A 430 -15.65 -8.21 -7.89
C MET A 430 -16.04 -7.33 -9.07
N GLY A 431 -15.04 -6.68 -9.69
CA GLY A 431 -15.20 -5.94 -10.92
C GLY A 431 -15.49 -6.86 -12.12
N GLU A 432 -16.34 -6.39 -13.02
CA GLU A 432 -16.79 -7.19 -14.18
C GLU A 432 -15.84 -7.11 -15.37
N GLN A 433 -15.23 -5.94 -15.58
CA GLN A 433 -14.48 -5.61 -16.79
C GLN A 433 -13.02 -5.26 -16.49
N ILE A 434 -12.12 -5.81 -17.31
CA ILE A 434 -10.68 -5.51 -17.26
C ILE A 434 -10.46 -4.03 -17.57
N GLY A 435 -9.58 -3.38 -16.80
CA GLY A 435 -9.23 -1.98 -16.94
C GLY A 435 -10.30 -1.02 -16.42
N SER A 436 -11.42 -1.51 -15.85
CA SER A 436 -12.51 -0.64 -15.38
C SER A 436 -12.20 0.11 -14.08
N TYR A 437 -11.15 -0.33 -13.37
CA TYR A 437 -10.68 0.28 -12.13
C TYR A 437 -11.77 0.29 -11.04
N PHE A 438 -12.55 -0.79 -10.97
CA PHE A 438 -13.62 -1.00 -10.01
C PHE A 438 -13.08 -0.99 -8.57
N GLY A 439 -13.68 -0.18 -7.70
CA GLY A 439 -13.21 0.00 -6.32
C GLY A 439 -12.19 1.12 -6.16
N SER A 440 -12.08 2.03 -7.13
CA SER A 440 -11.17 3.17 -7.04
C SER A 440 -11.73 4.36 -6.25
N GLU A 441 -13.05 4.46 -6.12
CA GLU A 441 -13.73 5.34 -5.18
C GLU A 441 -14.89 4.54 -4.55
N VAL A 442 -15.05 4.67 -3.23
CA VAL A 442 -16.13 4.03 -2.48
C VAL A 442 -16.81 5.05 -1.57
N LEU A 443 -18.13 5.00 -1.46
CA LEU A 443 -18.90 5.93 -0.64
C LEU A 443 -20.00 5.20 0.13
N ALA A 444 -19.99 5.32 1.45
CA ALA A 444 -21.08 4.87 2.32
C ALA A 444 -22.13 5.98 2.44
N LEU A 445 -23.41 5.61 2.37
CA LEU A 445 -24.53 6.54 2.53
C LEU A 445 -25.49 6.01 3.59
N ASP A 446 -25.78 6.87 4.56
CA ASP A 446 -26.96 6.81 5.42
C ASP A 446 -28.06 7.62 4.73
N LEU A 447 -29.10 6.95 4.28
CA LEU A 447 -30.19 7.57 3.52
C LEU A 447 -31.28 8.11 4.45
N GLU A 448 -31.44 7.53 5.64
CA GLU A 448 -32.56 7.80 6.54
C GLU A 448 -32.17 8.74 7.70
N GLY A 449 -30.86 9.01 7.85
CA GLY A 449 -30.31 9.86 8.90
C GLY A 449 -30.37 9.22 10.29
N ASP A 450 -30.43 7.89 10.36
CA ASP A 450 -30.52 7.13 11.62
C ASP A 450 -29.13 6.71 12.15
N GLY A 451 -28.08 7.00 11.40
CA GLY A 451 -26.69 6.69 11.71
C GLY A 451 -26.21 5.34 11.17
N ASP A 452 -27.09 4.51 10.62
CA ASP A 452 -26.72 3.27 9.95
C ASP A 452 -26.52 3.51 8.45
N SER A 453 -25.55 2.80 7.85
CA SER A 453 -25.27 2.92 6.41
C SER A 453 -26.20 2.00 5.63
N ASP A 454 -27.01 2.58 4.74
CA ASP A 454 -27.97 1.86 3.90
C ASP A 454 -27.38 1.41 2.57
N LEU A 455 -26.53 2.24 1.96
CA LEU A 455 -25.94 1.99 0.65
C LEU A 455 -24.41 2.09 0.70
N LEU A 456 -23.78 1.26 -0.13
CA LEU A 456 -22.38 1.38 -0.52
C LEU A 456 -22.32 1.61 -2.03
N LEU A 457 -21.73 2.73 -2.44
CA LEU A 457 -21.44 3.05 -3.83
C LEU A 457 -20.01 2.64 -4.14
N VAL A 458 -19.80 2.00 -5.29
CA VAL A 458 -18.48 1.59 -5.76
C VAL A 458 -18.29 2.07 -7.20
N ALA A 459 -17.26 2.88 -7.44
CA ALA A 459 -16.98 3.42 -8.77
C ALA A 459 -16.02 2.55 -9.59
N ALA A 460 -16.21 2.58 -10.90
CA ALA A 460 -15.35 2.03 -11.95
C ALA A 460 -15.20 3.09 -13.07
N PRO A 461 -14.44 4.17 -12.83
CA PRO A 461 -14.41 5.35 -13.69
C PRO A 461 -13.80 5.09 -15.08
N THR A 462 -12.94 4.08 -15.24
CA THR A 462 -12.37 3.71 -16.55
C THR A 462 -13.13 2.57 -17.21
N TYR A 463 -14.36 2.28 -16.75
CA TYR A 463 -15.24 1.33 -17.43
C TYR A 463 -15.44 1.74 -18.89
N LEU A 464 -15.11 0.83 -19.81
CA LEU A 464 -15.26 0.99 -21.24
C LEU A 464 -16.69 0.67 -21.66
N GLY A 465 -17.41 1.71 -22.09
CA GLY A 465 -18.74 1.60 -22.68
C GLY A 465 -18.71 1.31 -24.19
N GLY A 466 -19.80 1.65 -24.86
CA GLY A 466 -19.89 1.51 -26.33
C GLY A 466 -18.79 2.28 -27.05
N GLN A 467 -18.30 1.73 -28.17
CA GLN A 467 -17.21 2.29 -28.98
C GLN A 467 -15.86 2.43 -28.26
N SER A 468 -15.61 1.61 -27.21
CA SER A 468 -14.35 1.60 -26.45
C SER A 468 -14.00 2.93 -25.79
N ARG A 469 -15.03 3.70 -25.41
CA ARG A 469 -14.89 4.96 -24.67
C ARG A 469 -14.92 4.73 -23.16
N GLU A 470 -14.12 5.47 -22.40
CA GLU A 470 -14.09 5.46 -20.94
C GLU A 470 -15.32 6.19 -20.36
N THR A 471 -16.48 5.54 -20.46
CA THR A 471 -17.74 6.11 -19.96
C THR A 471 -17.76 6.20 -18.45
N GLY A 472 -17.08 5.26 -17.77
CA GLY A 472 -17.21 5.10 -16.33
C GLY A 472 -18.56 4.52 -15.93
N ARG A 473 -18.62 4.07 -14.67
CA ARG A 473 -19.79 3.41 -14.07
C ARG A 473 -19.71 3.52 -12.56
N VAL A 474 -20.86 3.66 -11.90
CA VAL A 474 -20.97 3.53 -10.44
C VAL A 474 -21.99 2.44 -10.14
N TYR A 475 -21.62 1.55 -9.21
CA TYR A 475 -22.42 0.44 -8.74
C TYR A 475 -23.02 0.80 -7.38
N VAL A 476 -24.28 0.44 -7.15
CA VAL A 476 -24.99 0.70 -5.88
C VAL A 476 -25.31 -0.63 -5.21
N TYR A 477 -24.82 -0.81 -3.98
CA TYR A 477 -25.05 -1.98 -3.17
C TYR A 477 -25.87 -1.62 -1.94
N ARG A 478 -26.93 -2.38 -1.66
CA ARG A 478 -27.70 -2.24 -0.41
C ARG A 478 -27.02 -3.02 0.71
N VAL A 479 -26.74 -2.34 1.82
CA VAL A 479 -26.14 -2.92 3.01
C VAL A 479 -27.15 -3.88 3.67
N GLY A 480 -26.68 -5.03 4.16
CA GLY A 480 -27.53 -6.05 4.81
C GLY A 480 -28.25 -7.05 3.90
N GLN A 481 -28.42 -6.75 2.60
CA GLN A 481 -28.94 -7.73 1.62
C GLN A 481 -27.86 -8.58 0.94
N VAL A 482 -26.58 -8.35 1.24
CA VAL A 482 -25.50 -9.01 0.52
C VAL A 482 -25.05 -10.29 1.22
N ARG A 483 -25.87 -11.33 1.07
CA ARG A 483 -25.44 -12.73 1.12
C ARG A 483 -25.89 -13.39 -0.19
N GLY A 484 -24.95 -13.58 -1.10
CA GLY A 484 -25.18 -14.26 -2.38
C GLY A 484 -25.21 -13.31 -3.59
N GLN A 485 -24.72 -13.81 -4.72
CA GLN A 485 -24.50 -13.10 -5.97
C GLN A 485 -25.67 -12.17 -6.37
N GLY A 486 -25.32 -10.93 -6.75
CA GLY A 486 -26.20 -10.05 -7.51
C GLY A 486 -27.14 -9.20 -6.68
N GLY A 487 -26.61 -8.24 -5.92
CA GLY A 487 -27.40 -7.03 -5.63
C GLY A 487 -27.79 -6.36 -6.94
N SER A 488 -29.06 -5.92 -7.06
CA SER A 488 -29.59 -5.22 -8.24
C SER A 488 -28.79 -3.93 -8.50
N CYS A 489 -27.77 -4.02 -9.35
CA CYS A 489 -26.93 -2.89 -9.73
C CYS A 489 -27.68 -2.02 -10.76
N THR A 490 -28.00 -0.79 -10.38
CA THR A 490 -28.42 0.21 -11.36
C THR A 490 -27.17 0.80 -12.00
N VAL A 491 -27.00 0.60 -13.31
CA VAL A 491 -25.82 1.08 -14.05
C VAL A 491 -26.13 2.44 -14.66
N TRP A 492 -25.31 3.44 -14.34
CA TRP A 492 -25.33 4.75 -15.01
C TRP A 492 -24.21 4.82 -16.04
N SER A 493 -24.54 5.10 -17.31
CA SER A 493 -23.56 5.36 -18.36
C SER A 493 -24.13 6.28 -19.43
N ARG A 494 -23.38 7.35 -19.76
CA ARG A 494 -23.55 8.09 -21.02
C ARG A 494 -22.43 7.69 -21.99
N PRO A 495 -22.70 7.53 -23.30
CA PRO A 495 -21.70 7.09 -24.27
C PRO A 495 -20.74 8.22 -24.68
N GLN A 496 -19.84 8.61 -23.77
CA GLN A 496 -18.75 9.56 -23.98
C GLN A 496 -17.61 9.30 -23.00
N ASP A 497 -16.38 9.71 -23.34
CA ASP A 497 -15.19 9.62 -22.49
C ASP A 497 -15.31 10.57 -21.28
N SER A 498 -16.11 10.18 -20.31
CA SER A 498 -16.53 11.05 -19.19
C SER A 498 -15.87 10.70 -17.87
N ARG A 499 -15.40 9.45 -17.74
CA ARG A 499 -14.95 8.86 -16.48
C ARG A 499 -15.93 9.08 -15.33
N PHE A 500 -17.22 8.84 -15.60
CA PHE A 500 -18.26 8.96 -14.58
C PHE A 500 -17.94 8.08 -13.36
N GLY A 501 -17.98 8.66 -12.16
CA GLY A 501 -17.57 7.99 -10.92
C GLY A 501 -16.15 8.31 -10.47
N SER A 502 -15.46 9.26 -11.12
CA SER A 502 -14.10 9.67 -10.70
C SER A 502 -14.06 10.35 -9.32
N ALA A 503 -15.19 10.87 -8.87
CA ALA A 503 -15.38 11.39 -7.53
C ALA A 503 -16.82 11.11 -7.08
N LEU A 504 -16.98 10.76 -5.80
CA LEU A 504 -18.27 10.57 -5.16
C LEU A 504 -18.37 11.52 -3.96
N GLY A 505 -19.56 12.00 -3.64
CA GLY A 505 -19.79 12.81 -2.45
C GLY A 505 -21.22 12.73 -1.95
N VAL A 506 -21.39 13.02 -0.66
CA VAL A 506 -22.72 13.20 -0.06
C VAL A 506 -23.08 14.68 -0.17
N VAL A 507 -24.31 14.97 -0.57
CA VAL A 507 -24.89 16.30 -0.41
C VAL A 507 -25.93 16.27 0.70
N PRO A 508 -26.01 17.31 1.53
CA PRO A 508 -27.11 17.43 2.48
C PRO A 508 -28.44 17.49 1.74
N ASN A 509 -29.54 17.38 2.47
CA ASN A 509 -30.89 17.47 1.90
C ASN A 509 -31.08 18.75 1.07
N LEU A 510 -31.06 18.60 -0.25
CA LEU A 510 -31.29 19.67 -1.22
C LEU A 510 -32.78 19.79 -1.60
N SER A 511 -33.58 18.73 -1.42
CA SER A 511 -34.98 18.61 -1.85
C SER A 511 -36.02 19.05 -0.80
N GLN A 512 -35.59 19.44 0.41
CA GLN A 512 -36.45 19.70 1.57
C GLN A 512 -37.32 18.48 1.98
N ASP A 513 -37.00 17.27 1.51
CA ASP A 513 -37.73 16.03 1.81
C ASP A 513 -37.19 15.29 3.05
N GLY A 514 -36.05 15.75 3.57
CA GLY A 514 -35.42 15.25 4.79
C GLY A 514 -34.24 14.33 4.53
N LEU A 515 -33.98 13.93 3.29
CA LEU A 515 -33.01 12.89 2.96
C LEU A 515 -31.76 13.50 2.30
N PRO A 516 -30.54 13.02 2.62
CA PRO A 516 -29.33 13.41 1.90
C PRO A 516 -29.38 12.94 0.45
N GLY A 517 -28.52 13.49 -0.41
CA GLY A 517 -28.36 13.06 -1.80
C GLY A 517 -26.94 12.58 -2.07
N ALA A 518 -26.73 12.01 -3.26
CA ALA A 518 -25.41 11.63 -3.74
C ALA A 518 -25.02 12.48 -4.95
N VAL A 519 -23.75 12.86 -5.04
CA VAL A 519 -23.19 13.53 -6.21
C VAL A 519 -22.11 12.67 -6.85
N VAL A 520 -22.08 12.66 -8.18
CA VAL A 520 -21.09 11.89 -8.96
C VAL A 520 -20.41 12.80 -9.97
N GLY A 521 -19.07 12.80 -9.94
CA GLY A 521 -18.24 13.56 -10.86
C GLY A 521 -17.93 12.81 -12.16
N ALA A 522 -17.91 13.54 -13.27
CA ALA A 522 -17.55 13.09 -14.60
C ALA A 522 -16.58 14.10 -15.25
N PRO A 523 -15.32 14.16 -14.82
CA PRO A 523 -14.41 15.27 -15.12
C PRO A 523 -13.99 15.36 -16.59
N LEU A 524 -14.09 14.26 -17.36
CA LEU A 524 -13.69 14.26 -18.78
C LEU A 524 -14.84 14.53 -19.75
N GLU A 525 -16.07 14.62 -19.23
CA GLU A 525 -17.26 14.89 -20.03
C GLU A 525 -17.10 16.19 -20.83
N ASP A 526 -17.79 16.25 -21.98
CA ASP A 526 -17.88 17.48 -22.77
C ASP A 526 -16.52 17.98 -23.30
N GLY A 527 -15.58 17.07 -23.54
CA GLY A 527 -14.24 17.38 -24.02
C GLY A 527 -13.36 17.97 -22.92
N HIS A 528 -13.29 17.29 -21.77
CA HIS A 528 -12.53 17.69 -20.59
C HIS A 528 -13.03 18.98 -19.91
N ARG A 529 -14.28 19.39 -20.16
CA ARG A 529 -14.93 20.49 -19.41
C ARG A 529 -15.49 20.02 -18.08
N GLY A 530 -15.86 18.73 -18.01
CA GLY A 530 -16.38 18.08 -16.83
C GLY A 530 -17.86 18.33 -16.58
N ALA A 531 -18.48 17.39 -15.86
CA ALA A 531 -19.85 17.47 -15.39
C ALA A 531 -19.97 16.93 -13.95
N LEU A 532 -21.02 17.37 -13.26
CA LEU A 532 -21.42 16.87 -11.95
C LEU A 532 -22.89 16.47 -12.02
N TYR A 533 -23.22 15.31 -11.47
CA TYR A 533 -24.57 14.78 -11.47
C TYR A 533 -25.11 14.69 -10.05
N VAL A 534 -26.32 15.19 -9.82
CA VAL A 534 -26.99 15.14 -8.53
C VAL A 534 -28.08 14.07 -8.53
N PHE A 535 -27.96 13.10 -7.63
CA PHE A 535 -28.92 12.02 -7.46
C PHE A 535 -29.71 12.21 -6.16
N HIS A 536 -31.03 12.15 -6.28
CA HIS A 536 -31.91 12.15 -5.12
C HIS A 536 -32.16 10.72 -4.64
N VAL A 537 -32.51 10.65 -3.37
CA VAL A 537 -32.82 9.42 -2.66
C VAL A 537 -34.32 9.17 -2.74
N ALA A 538 -34.69 7.90 -2.88
CA ALA A 538 -36.01 7.38 -2.62
C ALA A 538 -35.92 6.42 -1.42
N PRO A 539 -37.03 6.10 -0.72
CA PRO A 539 -37.00 5.18 0.41
C PRO A 539 -36.22 3.90 0.10
N GLY A 540 -35.09 3.72 0.79
CA GLY A 540 -34.16 2.61 0.64
C GLY A 540 -33.32 2.54 -0.65
N THR A 541 -33.31 3.51 -1.57
CA THR A 541 -32.41 3.45 -2.76
C THR A 541 -32.14 4.83 -3.36
N LEU A 542 -31.09 4.94 -4.18
CA LEU A 542 -30.91 6.09 -5.07
C LEU A 542 -31.80 5.97 -6.30
N LEU A 543 -32.37 7.10 -6.75
CA LEU A 543 -33.13 7.15 -8.00
C LEU A 543 -32.21 6.90 -9.21
N PRO A 544 -32.62 6.08 -10.20
CA PRO A 544 -31.80 5.80 -11.39
C PRO A 544 -31.53 7.03 -12.27
N GLN A 545 -32.39 8.04 -12.25
CA GLN A 545 -32.21 9.26 -13.03
C GLN A 545 -31.69 10.36 -12.11
N TYR A 546 -30.59 11.00 -12.54
CA TYR A 546 -30.11 12.21 -11.90
C TYR A 546 -31.18 13.30 -12.04
N LYS A 547 -31.25 14.17 -11.04
CA LYS A 547 -32.18 15.30 -11.01
C LYS A 547 -31.60 16.55 -11.67
N GLN A 548 -30.29 16.75 -11.52
CA GLN A 548 -29.55 17.89 -12.07
C GLN A 548 -28.21 17.44 -12.65
#